data_AF-K9T702-F1
#
_entry.id   AF-K9T702-F1
#
_cell.length_a   1.000
_cell.length_b   1.000
_cell.length_c   1.000
_cell.angle_alpha   90.00
_cell.angle_beta   90.00
_cell.angle_gamma   90.00
#
_symmetry.space_group_name_H-M   'P 1'
#
loop_
_entity.id
_entity.type
_entity.pdbx_description
1 polymer ?
#
loop_
_entity_poly.entity_id
_entity_poly.type
_entity_poly.pdbx_seq_one_letter_code
_entity_poly.pdbx_strand_id
1 'polypeptide(L)'
;MYIDIKQFLEEINNDCFPSNGVRQRRIREKAFFSLRFHPDNQKLLHTKIAQKMEKLPGLEGDCSTSINTTCQNVVRAIATQYDSEMRADGVDVDCLLRGERGRGGAWEKVYTWLHNYKYPRWRSHWIWQVLKDKAQPNNRDWLSFHKEDPRRGLKVPVPISRYNNQIEINKPLVMQIDIQHSDGYLLLLNHGRDKCGSQTKYLVCPSQAFAPRLEPIANLRYLPQSGAMCKEIEFDAEGTEEYIGVVVNQIPEQLDWLKPSEREPAPIWNEARIYKLWQELEKQSDYQVFYQSFELVAA
;
A
#
# COMPACT_ATOMS: atom_id res chain seq x y z
N MET A 1 18.41 -2.69 1.46
CA MET A 1 17.32 -3.69 1.42
C MET A 1 16.36 -3.30 0.30
N TYR A 2 16.49 -3.94 -0.86
CA TYR A 2 15.54 -3.77 -1.96
C TYR A 2 14.28 -4.53 -1.57
N ILE A 3 13.15 -3.85 -1.40
CA ILE A 3 11.85 -4.55 -1.40
C ILE A 3 11.78 -5.28 -2.74
N ASP A 4 11.57 -6.59 -2.70
CA ASP A 4 12.06 -7.48 -3.75
C ASP A 4 11.33 -7.23 -5.08
N ILE A 5 11.98 -6.49 -5.98
CA ILE A 5 11.52 -6.30 -7.35
C ILE A 5 11.33 -7.66 -8.04
N LYS A 6 12.03 -8.71 -7.60
CA LYS A 6 11.80 -10.06 -8.11
C LYS A 6 10.46 -10.61 -7.67
N GLN A 7 10.05 -10.42 -6.42
CA GLN A 7 8.72 -10.81 -5.95
C GLN A 7 7.62 -10.08 -6.74
N PHE A 8 7.77 -8.76 -6.92
CA PHE A 8 6.86 -8.00 -7.78
C PHE A 8 6.77 -8.58 -9.19
N LEU A 9 7.91 -8.79 -9.85
CA LEU A 9 7.93 -9.36 -11.19
C LEU A 9 7.36 -10.78 -11.21
N GLU A 10 7.59 -11.60 -10.19
CA GLU A 10 7.03 -12.95 -10.10
C GLU A 10 5.50 -12.91 -10.01
N GLU A 11 4.93 -12.01 -9.22
CA GLU A 11 3.48 -11.81 -9.14
C GLU A 11 2.89 -11.36 -10.49
N ILE A 12 3.47 -10.35 -11.15
CA ILE A 12 3.04 -9.94 -12.49
C ILE A 12 3.14 -11.09 -13.49
N ASN A 13 4.19 -11.92 -13.37
CA ASN A 13 4.39 -13.07 -14.24
C ASN A 13 3.30 -14.13 -14.03
N ASN A 14 2.90 -14.39 -12.79
CA ASN A 14 1.83 -15.32 -12.46
C ASN A 14 0.46 -14.82 -12.93
N ASP A 15 0.20 -13.52 -12.80
CA ASP A 15 -1.05 -12.89 -13.27
C ASP A 15 -1.18 -12.95 -14.79
N CYS A 16 -0.12 -12.58 -15.52
CA CYS A 16 -0.16 -12.45 -16.99
C CYS A 16 0.06 -13.78 -17.71
N PHE A 17 0.73 -14.74 -17.07
CA PHE A 17 1.15 -15.99 -17.69
C PHE A 17 0.87 -17.18 -16.73
N PRO A 18 -0.39 -17.54 -16.45
CA PRO A 18 -0.69 -18.63 -15.53
C PRO A 18 -0.15 -19.97 -16.03
N SER A 19 0.28 -20.84 -15.11
CA SER A 19 0.95 -22.12 -15.39
C SER A 19 0.02 -23.22 -15.94
N ASN A 20 -1.25 -22.92 -16.16
CA ASN A 20 -2.26 -23.88 -16.59
C ASN A 20 -2.08 -24.20 -18.09
N GLY A 21 -1.34 -25.29 -18.37
CA GLY A 21 -1.06 -25.79 -19.71
C GLY A 21 0.36 -25.44 -20.16
N VAL A 22 1.29 -26.37 -19.93
CA VAL A 22 2.72 -26.25 -20.26
C VAL A 22 2.92 -26.23 -21.78
N ARG A 23 2.76 -25.05 -22.40
CA ARG A 23 3.20 -24.79 -23.78
C ARG A 23 4.55 -24.09 -23.71
N GLN A 24 5.55 -24.60 -24.44
CA GLN A 24 6.89 -23.99 -24.58
C GLN A 24 6.86 -22.46 -24.80
N ARG A 25 5.85 -21.97 -25.56
CA ARG A 25 5.60 -20.54 -25.75
C ARG A 25 5.41 -19.76 -24.44
N ARG A 26 4.66 -20.30 -23.47
CA ARG A 26 4.42 -19.64 -22.17
C ARG A 26 5.69 -19.58 -21.34
N ILE A 27 6.51 -20.64 -21.34
CA ILE A 27 7.81 -20.66 -20.65
C ILE A 27 8.73 -19.56 -21.22
N ARG A 28 8.76 -19.40 -22.55
CA ARG A 28 9.50 -18.30 -23.22
C ARG A 28 8.98 -16.92 -22.83
N GLU A 29 7.67 -16.70 -22.81
CA GLU A 29 7.06 -15.44 -22.41
C GLU A 29 7.39 -15.09 -20.94
N LYS A 30 7.28 -16.08 -20.01
CA LYS A 30 7.67 -15.92 -18.60
C LYS A 30 9.12 -15.52 -18.45
N ALA A 31 10.02 -16.26 -19.09
CA ALA A 31 11.46 -16.02 -19.02
C ALA A 31 11.85 -14.67 -19.63
N PHE A 32 11.25 -14.32 -20.77
CA PHE A 32 11.45 -13.02 -21.40
C PHE A 32 11.00 -11.90 -20.46
N PHE A 33 9.82 -12.01 -19.86
CA PHE A 33 9.30 -11.00 -18.94
C PHE A 33 10.25 -10.80 -17.75
N SER A 34 10.55 -11.87 -17.01
CA SER A 34 11.42 -11.81 -15.83
C SER A 34 12.79 -11.21 -16.13
N LEU A 35 13.37 -11.50 -17.30
CA LEU A 35 14.66 -10.93 -17.69
C LEU A 35 14.51 -9.50 -18.21
N ARG A 36 13.62 -9.23 -19.16
CA ARG A 36 13.52 -7.94 -19.85
C ARG A 36 13.10 -6.82 -18.91
N PHE A 37 12.18 -7.10 -18.00
CA PHE A 37 11.59 -6.09 -17.12
C PHE A 37 12.33 -5.96 -15.78
N HIS A 38 13.42 -6.71 -15.58
CA HIS A 38 14.32 -6.50 -14.45
C HIS A 38 15.16 -5.21 -14.64
N PRO A 39 15.33 -4.37 -13.61
CA PRO A 39 16.10 -3.12 -13.71
C PRO A 39 17.51 -3.29 -14.29
N ASP A 40 18.23 -4.33 -13.86
CA ASP A 40 19.59 -4.64 -14.34
C ASP A 40 19.69 -4.88 -15.86
N ASN A 41 18.55 -5.17 -16.52
CA ASN A 41 18.50 -5.53 -17.92
C ASN A 41 17.84 -4.44 -18.80
N GLN A 42 17.42 -3.31 -18.22
CA GLN A 42 16.69 -2.25 -18.94
C GLN A 42 17.41 -1.77 -20.20
N LYS A 43 18.74 -1.61 -20.11
CA LYS A 43 19.58 -1.10 -21.20
C LYS A 43 20.05 -2.17 -22.18
N LEU A 44 19.74 -3.44 -21.93
CA LEU A 44 20.18 -4.52 -22.81
C LEU A 44 19.35 -4.53 -24.10
N LEU A 45 19.94 -5.00 -25.20
CA LEU A 45 19.21 -5.29 -26.44
C LEU A 45 18.43 -6.60 -26.31
N HIS A 46 17.36 -6.76 -27.09
CA HIS A 46 16.58 -8.01 -27.14
C HIS A 46 17.46 -9.24 -27.43
N THR A 47 18.44 -9.12 -28.32
CA THR A 47 19.39 -10.20 -28.63
C THR A 47 20.20 -10.64 -27.40
N LYS A 48 20.57 -9.71 -26.52
CA LYS A 48 21.25 -10.04 -25.25
C LYS A 48 20.30 -10.69 -24.25
N ILE A 49 19.02 -10.32 -24.25
CA ILE A 49 18.00 -11.02 -23.45
C ILE A 49 17.80 -12.45 -23.96
N ALA A 50 17.71 -12.66 -25.27
CA ALA A 50 17.61 -13.99 -25.88
C ALA A 50 18.78 -14.90 -25.48
N GLN A 51 20.02 -14.39 -25.56
CA GLN A 51 21.22 -15.11 -25.11
C GLN A 51 21.19 -15.48 -23.61
N LYS A 52 20.53 -14.67 -22.77
CA LYS A 52 20.33 -15.00 -21.35
C LYS A 52 19.24 -16.07 -21.18
N MET A 53 18.17 -16.00 -21.98
CA MET A 53 17.07 -16.99 -21.96
C MET A 53 17.55 -18.39 -22.36
N GLU A 54 18.43 -18.50 -23.37
CA GLU A 54 18.99 -19.78 -23.84
C GLU A 54 19.78 -20.54 -22.78
N LYS A 55 20.21 -19.85 -21.72
CA LYS A 55 20.92 -20.46 -20.58
C LYS A 55 19.99 -20.94 -19.47
N LEU A 56 18.68 -20.66 -19.56
CA LEU A 56 17.71 -21.06 -18.54
C LEU A 56 17.24 -22.51 -18.77
N PRO A 57 17.13 -23.32 -17.69
CA PRO A 57 16.64 -24.69 -17.81
C PRO A 57 15.19 -24.71 -18.31
N GLY A 58 14.88 -25.66 -19.20
CA GLY A 58 13.53 -25.86 -19.76
C GLY A 58 13.22 -25.06 -21.04
N LEU A 59 14.13 -24.18 -21.48
CA LEU A 59 14.04 -23.51 -22.77
C LEU A 59 14.90 -24.23 -23.82
N GLU A 60 14.25 -24.74 -24.86
CA GLU A 60 14.91 -25.38 -25.99
C GLU A 60 14.88 -24.47 -27.23
N GLY A 61 15.97 -24.49 -28.00
CA GLY A 61 16.10 -23.80 -29.29
C GLY A 61 16.53 -22.33 -29.22
N ASP A 62 16.84 -21.77 -30.39
CA ASP A 62 17.26 -20.37 -30.55
C ASP A 62 16.12 -19.41 -30.19
N CYS A 63 16.37 -18.57 -29.17
CA CYS A 63 15.40 -17.58 -28.70
C CYS A 63 15.47 -16.28 -29.52
N SER A 64 16.58 -16.05 -30.24
CA SER A 64 16.87 -14.80 -30.94
C SER A 64 15.96 -14.56 -32.14
N THR A 65 15.65 -15.60 -32.91
CA THR A 65 14.77 -15.52 -34.10
C THR A 65 13.32 -15.13 -33.77
N SER A 66 12.85 -15.47 -32.56
CA SER A 66 11.47 -15.22 -32.12
C SER A 66 11.33 -14.09 -31.09
N ILE A 67 12.44 -13.44 -30.70
CA ILE A 67 12.49 -12.53 -29.55
C ILE A 67 11.53 -11.34 -29.66
N ASN A 68 11.36 -10.78 -30.86
CA ASN A 68 10.45 -9.65 -31.09
C ASN A 68 8.98 -10.09 -31.01
N THR A 69 8.65 -11.29 -31.47
CA THR A 69 7.32 -11.88 -31.32
C THR A 69 7.02 -12.16 -29.84
N THR A 70 7.98 -12.72 -29.11
CA THR A 70 7.87 -12.94 -27.66
C THR A 70 7.66 -11.63 -26.92
N CYS A 71 8.43 -10.60 -27.26
CA CYS A 71 8.26 -9.25 -26.73
C CYS A 71 6.85 -8.71 -26.94
N GLN A 72 6.32 -8.78 -28.17
CA GLN A 72 4.97 -8.29 -28.47
C GLN A 72 3.88 -9.08 -27.73
N ASN A 73 4.04 -10.39 -27.58
CA ASN A 73 3.11 -11.21 -26.81
C ASN A 73 3.11 -10.82 -25.33
N VAL A 74 4.28 -10.60 -24.74
CA VAL A 74 4.42 -10.16 -23.35
C VAL A 74 3.79 -8.78 -23.15
N VAL A 75 4.07 -7.83 -24.05
CA VAL A 75 3.44 -6.49 -24.03
C VAL A 75 1.92 -6.59 -24.09
N ARG A 76 1.37 -7.39 -25.02
CA ARG A 76 -0.08 -7.59 -25.14
C ARG A 76 -0.68 -8.23 -23.88
N ALA A 77 -0.03 -9.25 -23.32
CA ALA A 77 -0.53 -9.92 -22.13
C ALA A 77 -0.66 -8.95 -20.94
N ILE A 78 0.37 -8.13 -20.70
CA ILE A 78 0.36 -7.13 -19.63
C ILE A 78 -0.69 -6.04 -19.91
N ALA A 79 -0.71 -5.52 -21.14
CA ALA A 79 -1.64 -4.47 -21.54
C ALA A 79 -3.11 -4.92 -21.45
N THR A 80 -3.40 -6.18 -21.76
CA THR A 80 -4.73 -6.76 -21.61
C THR A 80 -5.09 -7.01 -20.15
N GLN A 81 -4.16 -7.57 -19.36
CA GLN A 81 -4.40 -7.88 -17.95
C GLN A 81 -4.67 -6.63 -17.11
N TYR A 82 -3.97 -5.53 -17.40
CA TYR A 82 -4.04 -4.28 -16.64
C TYR A 82 -4.60 -3.10 -17.46
N ASP A 83 -5.43 -3.35 -18.47
CA ASP A 83 -5.96 -2.33 -19.39
C ASP A 83 -6.54 -1.12 -18.64
N SER A 84 -7.45 -1.35 -17.69
CA SER A 84 -8.11 -0.29 -16.92
C SER A 84 -7.11 0.55 -16.10
N GLU A 85 -6.13 -0.09 -15.44
CA GLU A 85 -5.12 0.62 -14.65
C GLU A 85 -4.19 1.43 -15.56
N MET A 86 -3.73 0.84 -16.67
CA MET A 86 -2.87 1.52 -17.63
C MET A 86 -3.56 2.73 -18.26
N ARG A 87 -4.85 2.61 -18.62
CA ARG A 87 -5.64 3.74 -19.15
C ARG A 87 -5.86 4.83 -18.12
N ALA A 88 -6.14 4.46 -16.86
CA ALA A 88 -6.27 5.43 -15.77
C ALA A 88 -4.96 6.22 -15.55
N ASP A 89 -3.81 5.62 -15.86
CA ASP A 89 -2.48 6.24 -15.82
C ASP A 89 -2.10 6.99 -17.10
N GLY A 90 -3.02 7.11 -18.06
CA GLY A 90 -2.80 7.83 -19.32
C GLY A 90 -1.98 7.07 -20.35
N VAL A 91 -1.83 5.75 -20.22
CA VAL A 91 -1.17 4.92 -21.23
C VAL A 91 -2.13 4.62 -22.37
N ASP A 92 -1.70 4.89 -23.61
CA ASP A 92 -2.41 4.48 -24.82
C ASP A 92 -2.26 2.97 -25.05
N VAL A 93 -3.15 2.19 -24.44
CA VAL A 93 -3.20 0.74 -24.53
C VAL A 93 -3.47 0.26 -25.96
N ASP A 94 -4.29 0.98 -26.72
CA ASP A 94 -4.64 0.60 -28.09
C ASP A 94 -3.42 0.65 -29.01
N CYS A 95 -2.55 1.65 -28.85
CA CYS A 95 -1.25 1.72 -29.52
C CYS A 95 -0.35 0.51 -29.18
N LEU A 96 -0.32 0.08 -27.90
CA LEU A 96 0.45 -1.09 -27.47
C LEU A 96 -0.04 -2.39 -28.12
N LEU A 97 -1.37 -2.55 -28.23
CA LEU A 97 -1.99 -3.75 -28.81
C LEU A 97 -1.80 -3.82 -30.33
N ARG A 98 -1.91 -2.66 -31.02
CA ARG A 98 -1.70 -2.52 -32.48
C ARG A 98 -0.26 -2.76 -32.91
N GLY A 99 0.72 -2.44 -32.07
CA GLY A 99 2.14 -2.71 -32.36
C GLY A 99 2.70 -1.81 -33.47
N GLU A 100 2.40 -0.51 -33.44
CA GLU A 100 2.86 0.44 -34.44
C GLU A 100 4.40 0.48 -34.52
N ARG A 101 4.94 0.27 -35.72
CA ARG A 101 6.40 0.24 -35.97
C ARG A 101 6.98 1.64 -35.92
N GLY A 102 8.05 1.84 -35.14
CA GLY A 102 9.02 2.92 -35.37
C GLY A 102 9.06 4.09 -34.38
N ARG A 103 8.32 4.08 -33.26
CA ARG A 103 8.42 5.15 -32.23
C ARG A 103 8.49 4.59 -30.81
N GLY A 104 9.70 4.35 -30.31
CA GLY A 104 9.94 3.81 -28.96
C GLY A 104 9.39 2.38 -28.81
N GLY A 105 10.11 1.49 -28.12
CA GLY A 105 9.62 0.13 -27.97
C GLY A 105 8.30 0.11 -27.20
N ALA A 106 7.25 -0.54 -27.70
CA ALA A 106 6.02 -0.75 -26.91
C ALA A 106 6.32 -1.36 -25.53
N TRP A 107 7.38 -2.17 -25.44
CA TRP A 107 7.90 -2.71 -24.19
C TRP A 107 8.48 -1.63 -23.25
N GLU A 108 9.05 -0.52 -23.75
CA GLU A 108 9.59 0.58 -22.93
C GLU A 108 8.47 1.33 -22.23
N LYS A 109 7.33 1.51 -22.92
CA LYS A 109 6.13 2.11 -22.33
C LYS A 109 5.59 1.22 -21.20
N VAL A 110 5.47 -0.08 -21.45
CA VAL A 110 5.06 -1.06 -20.42
C VAL A 110 6.07 -1.10 -19.27
N TYR A 111 7.37 -1.08 -19.55
CA TYR A 111 8.42 -1.05 -18.54
C TYR A 111 8.28 0.19 -17.66
N THR A 112 8.17 1.35 -18.29
CA THR A 112 8.02 2.63 -17.59
C THR A 112 6.77 2.63 -16.72
N TRP A 113 5.65 2.13 -17.24
CA TRP A 113 4.41 2.01 -16.47
C TRP A 113 4.55 1.07 -15.27
N LEU A 114 5.12 -0.13 -15.48
CA LEU A 114 5.34 -1.11 -14.41
C LEU A 114 6.19 -0.53 -13.28
N HIS A 115 7.29 0.16 -13.61
CA HIS A 115 8.24 0.64 -12.61
C HIS A 115 7.84 1.97 -11.96
N ASN A 116 7.17 2.86 -12.69
CA ASN A 116 6.81 4.19 -12.17
C ASN A 116 5.41 4.24 -11.52
N TYR A 117 4.51 3.32 -11.87
CA TYR A 117 3.12 3.33 -11.39
C TYR A 117 2.78 2.03 -10.66
N LYS A 118 2.85 0.88 -11.35
CA LYS A 118 2.39 -0.40 -10.78
C LYS A 118 3.23 -0.84 -9.58
N TYR A 119 4.55 -0.78 -9.68
CA TYR A 119 5.47 -1.22 -8.62
C TYR A 119 5.34 -0.36 -7.35
N PRO A 120 5.31 0.99 -7.39
CA PRO A 120 5.04 1.80 -6.20
C PRO A 120 3.71 1.46 -5.52
N ARG A 121 2.63 1.26 -6.29
CA ARG A 121 1.32 0.85 -5.76
C ARG A 121 1.38 -0.51 -5.10
N TRP A 122 1.93 -1.50 -5.80
CA TRP A 122 2.14 -2.85 -5.28
C TRP A 122 2.95 -2.83 -3.99
N ARG A 123 4.04 -2.06 -3.95
CA ARG A 123 4.91 -1.93 -2.78
C ARG A 123 4.20 -1.29 -1.60
N SER A 124 3.40 -0.25 -1.84
CA SER A 124 2.58 0.35 -0.78
C SER A 124 1.58 -0.66 -0.20
N HIS A 125 0.94 -1.46 -1.05
CA HIS A 125 0.02 -2.50 -0.60
C HIS A 125 0.74 -3.60 0.18
N TRP A 126 1.89 -4.06 -0.31
CA TRP A 126 2.73 -5.03 0.36
C TRP A 126 3.19 -4.55 1.74
N ILE A 127 3.65 -3.30 1.87
CA ILE A 127 4.02 -2.73 3.18
C ILE A 127 2.84 -2.75 4.14
N TRP A 128 1.63 -2.39 3.67
CA TRP A 128 0.42 -2.43 4.48
C TRP A 128 0.12 -3.85 4.99
N GLN A 129 0.21 -4.86 4.11
CA GLN A 129 0.01 -6.27 4.50
C GLN A 129 1.08 -6.74 5.48
N VAL A 130 2.35 -6.43 5.25
CA VAL A 130 3.43 -6.81 6.18
C VAL A 130 3.22 -6.21 7.57
N LEU A 131 2.81 -4.94 7.66
CA LEU A 131 2.47 -4.32 8.94
C LEU A 131 1.26 -4.99 9.59
N LYS A 132 0.23 -5.30 8.81
CA LYS A 132 -0.96 -6.03 9.29
C LYS A 132 -0.60 -7.44 9.81
N ASP A 133 0.27 -8.15 9.12
CA ASP A 133 0.74 -9.50 9.52
C ASP A 133 1.66 -9.44 10.75
N LYS A 134 2.45 -8.37 10.91
CA LYS A 134 3.25 -8.11 12.11
C LYS A 134 2.40 -7.66 13.31
N ALA A 135 1.14 -7.28 13.10
CA ALA A 135 0.30 -6.76 14.17
C ALA A 135 0.05 -7.82 15.25
N GLN A 136 0.07 -7.40 16.51
CA GLN A 136 -0.06 -8.34 17.63
C GLN A 136 -1.43 -9.05 17.59
N PRO A 137 -1.48 -10.39 17.46
CA PRO A 137 -2.72 -11.12 17.17
C PRO A 137 -3.75 -11.09 18.31
N ASN A 138 -3.32 -10.74 19.53
CA ASN A 138 -4.15 -10.76 20.75
C ASN A 138 -4.66 -9.38 21.19
N ASN A 139 -4.31 -8.29 20.50
CA ASN A 139 -4.75 -6.94 20.83
C ASN A 139 -5.85 -6.48 19.87
N ARG A 140 -7.05 -7.08 19.97
CA ARG A 140 -8.18 -6.74 19.10
C ARG A 140 -8.97 -5.50 19.54
N ASP A 141 -8.65 -4.94 20.71
CA ASP A 141 -9.43 -3.89 21.37
C ASP A 141 -8.59 -2.65 21.72
N TRP A 142 -7.50 -2.42 21.00
CA TRP A 142 -6.59 -1.30 21.27
C TRP A 142 -7.15 0.05 20.77
N LEU A 143 -8.18 0.03 19.93
CA LEU A 143 -8.80 1.24 19.36
C LEU A 143 -10.32 1.11 19.35
N SER A 144 -11.01 2.17 19.76
CA SER A 144 -12.48 2.20 19.76
C SER A 144 -13.02 3.61 19.51
N PHE A 145 -14.27 3.68 19.04
CA PHE A 145 -14.96 4.95 18.79
C PHE A 145 -16.16 5.11 19.71
N HIS A 146 -16.38 6.33 20.20
CA HIS A 146 -17.44 6.66 21.15
C HIS A 146 -18.19 7.93 20.73
N LYS A 147 -19.53 7.91 20.83
CA LYS A 147 -20.41 9.05 20.50
C LYS A 147 -20.32 10.20 21.51
N GLU A 148 -19.99 9.89 22.76
CA GLU A 148 -19.87 10.87 23.83
C GLU A 148 -18.41 11.00 24.24
N ASP A 149 -17.98 12.23 24.55
CA ASP A 149 -16.66 12.49 25.11
C ASP A 149 -16.55 11.88 26.51
N PRO A 150 -15.80 10.78 26.69
CA PRO A 150 -15.70 10.10 27.99
C PRO A 150 -14.92 10.92 29.02
N ARG A 151 -14.39 12.10 28.65
CA ARG A 151 -13.66 13.02 29.55
C ARG A 151 -14.57 13.74 30.55
N ARG A 152 -15.92 13.62 30.47
CA ARG A 152 -16.87 14.26 31.40
C ARG A 152 -17.94 13.29 31.92
N GLY A 153 -18.14 13.25 33.24
CA GLY A 153 -19.27 12.55 33.90
C GLY A 153 -18.89 11.33 34.74
N LEU A 154 -19.86 10.85 35.54
CA LEU A 154 -19.74 9.61 36.32
C LEU A 154 -19.96 8.42 35.39
N LYS A 155 -18.93 7.59 35.16
CA LYS A 155 -19.07 6.34 34.41
C LYS A 155 -19.89 5.33 35.20
N VAL A 156 -21.14 5.12 34.81
CA VAL A 156 -21.89 3.91 35.16
C VAL A 156 -21.51 2.84 34.15
N PRO A 157 -21.00 1.66 34.56
CA PRO A 157 -20.66 0.60 33.62
C PRO A 157 -21.92 0.16 32.87
N VAL A 158 -21.98 0.48 31.58
CA VAL A 158 -22.93 -0.16 30.67
C VAL A 158 -22.40 -1.57 30.42
N PRO A 159 -23.24 -2.63 30.46
CA PRO A 159 -22.81 -3.97 30.06
C PRO A 159 -22.14 -3.85 28.69
N ILE A 160 -20.90 -4.35 28.58
CA ILE A 160 -20.12 -4.28 27.34
C ILE A 160 -20.97 -4.92 26.24
N SER A 161 -21.60 -4.07 25.44
CA SER A 161 -22.20 -4.44 24.18
C SER A 161 -21.04 -4.86 23.30
N ARG A 162 -20.78 -6.16 23.31
CA ARG A 162 -19.76 -6.87 22.55
C ARG A 162 -19.54 -6.24 21.18
N TYR A 163 -18.31 -5.80 20.94
CA TYR A 163 -17.61 -5.85 19.66
C TYR A 163 -18.40 -5.44 18.42
N ASN A 164 -19.07 -4.28 18.45
CA ASN A 164 -19.56 -3.75 17.18
C ASN A 164 -18.41 -2.99 16.52
N ASN A 165 -17.71 -3.66 15.61
CA ASN A 165 -16.77 -3.00 14.68
C ASN A 165 -17.53 -2.13 13.65
N GLN A 166 -18.82 -1.89 13.85
CA GLN A 166 -19.63 -1.01 13.03
C GLN A 166 -19.66 0.39 13.63
N ILE A 167 -19.45 1.37 12.78
CA ILE A 167 -19.50 2.79 13.11
C ILE A 167 -20.55 3.44 12.21
N GLU A 168 -21.49 4.15 12.82
CA GLU A 168 -22.47 4.95 12.09
C GLU A 168 -21.78 6.16 11.45
N ILE A 169 -22.04 6.39 10.16
CA ILE A 169 -21.61 7.60 9.45
C ILE A 169 -22.37 8.84 9.94
N ASN A 170 -21.82 10.03 9.67
CA ASN A 170 -22.37 11.34 10.05
C ASN A 170 -22.65 11.48 11.54
N LYS A 171 -21.85 10.80 12.38
CA LYS A 171 -21.88 10.93 13.83
C LYS A 171 -20.57 11.55 14.29
N PRO A 172 -20.62 12.52 15.21
CA PRO A 172 -19.42 13.00 15.88
C PRO A 172 -18.91 11.93 16.84
N LEU A 173 -17.62 11.60 16.75
CA LEU A 173 -16.99 10.54 17.52
C LEU A 173 -15.71 11.04 18.18
N VAL A 174 -15.37 10.39 19.29
CA VAL A 174 -14.04 10.42 19.90
C VAL A 174 -13.43 9.04 19.74
N MET A 175 -12.19 8.99 19.26
CA MET A 175 -11.39 7.77 19.22
C MET A 175 -10.66 7.60 20.55
N GLN A 176 -10.77 6.42 21.15
CA GLN A 176 -9.99 6.01 22.31
C GLN A 176 -8.88 5.06 21.85
N ILE A 177 -7.68 5.26 22.41
CA ILE A 177 -6.51 4.41 22.21
C ILE A 177 -6.17 3.76 23.54
N ASP A 178 -6.09 2.44 23.55
CA ASP A 178 -5.75 1.61 24.71
C ASP A 178 -4.57 0.70 24.36
N ILE A 179 -3.37 1.29 24.34
CA ILE A 179 -2.11 0.56 24.17
C ILE A 179 -1.34 0.63 25.49
N GLN A 180 -1.11 -0.52 26.11
CA GLN A 180 -0.38 -0.61 27.38
C GLN A 180 1.14 -0.57 27.17
N HIS A 181 1.71 0.61 26.91
CA HIS A 181 3.16 0.82 26.88
C HIS A 181 3.54 2.21 27.42
N SER A 182 4.67 2.31 28.13
CA SER A 182 4.92 3.49 28.97
C SER A 182 5.71 4.64 28.32
N ASP A 183 6.50 4.46 27.25
CA ASP A 183 7.45 5.53 26.87
C ASP A 183 7.64 5.77 25.35
N GLY A 184 6.91 5.06 24.48
CA GLY A 184 7.00 5.20 23.02
C GLY A 184 6.10 6.28 22.44
N TYR A 185 6.16 6.48 21.13
CA TYR A 185 5.29 7.37 20.34
C TYR A 185 4.45 6.56 19.37
N LEU A 186 3.21 6.99 19.12
CA LEU A 186 2.31 6.33 18.18
C LEU A 186 2.32 7.03 16.81
N LEU A 187 2.57 6.24 15.77
CA LEU A 187 2.21 6.54 14.39
C LEU A 187 0.90 5.81 14.06
N LEU A 188 -0.19 6.54 13.90
CA LEU A 188 -1.50 6.00 13.57
C LEU A 188 -1.81 6.29 12.10
N LEU A 189 -1.79 5.25 11.28
CA LEU A 189 -2.12 5.28 9.86
C LEU A 189 -3.55 4.78 9.67
N ASN A 190 -4.30 5.47 8.81
CA ASN A 190 -5.66 5.15 8.43
C ASN A 190 -5.74 4.87 6.93
N HIS A 191 -6.46 3.81 6.55
CA HIS A 191 -6.80 3.44 5.18
C HIS A 191 -8.30 3.22 5.06
N GLY A 192 -9.01 4.18 4.46
CA GLY A 192 -10.44 4.10 4.20
C GLY A 192 -10.75 3.62 2.79
N ARG A 193 -11.86 2.90 2.63
CA ARG A 193 -12.43 2.51 1.34
C ARG A 193 -13.94 2.60 1.39
N ASP A 194 -14.53 3.43 0.53
CA ASP A 194 -15.98 3.52 0.41
C ASP A 194 -16.56 2.42 -0.49
N LYS A 195 -17.90 2.29 -0.50
CA LYS A 195 -18.61 1.35 -1.39
C LYS A 195 -18.47 1.65 -2.88
N CYS A 196 -18.10 2.88 -3.25
CA CYS A 196 -17.88 3.33 -4.62
C CYS A 196 -16.45 3.02 -5.12
N GLY A 197 -15.56 2.56 -4.24
CA GLY A 197 -14.17 2.24 -4.53
C GLY A 197 -13.19 3.40 -4.32
N SER A 198 -13.65 4.55 -3.83
CA SER A 198 -12.76 5.65 -3.42
C SER A 198 -11.94 5.21 -2.22
N GLN A 199 -10.68 5.66 -2.15
CA GLN A 199 -9.77 5.33 -1.07
C GLN A 199 -9.18 6.57 -0.42
N THR A 200 -9.05 6.53 0.89
CA THR A 200 -8.41 7.57 1.71
C THR A 200 -7.24 6.97 2.46
N LYS A 201 -6.18 7.77 2.66
CA LYS A 201 -4.92 7.30 3.22
C LYS A 201 -4.30 8.41 4.08
N TYR A 202 -4.64 8.46 5.36
CA TYR A 202 -4.21 9.54 6.25
C TYR A 202 -3.31 9.09 7.38
N LEU A 203 -2.36 9.95 7.76
CA LEU A 203 -1.71 9.91 9.06
C LEU A 203 -2.62 10.65 10.05
N VAL A 204 -3.17 9.90 10.99
CA VAL A 204 -4.08 10.43 12.02
C VAL A 204 -3.29 10.91 13.23
N CYS A 205 -2.25 10.19 13.63
CA CYS A 205 -1.34 10.59 14.70
C CYS A 205 0.11 10.34 14.29
N PRO A 206 1.02 11.29 14.47
CA PRO A 206 0.77 12.70 14.78
C PRO A 206 0.18 13.47 13.57
N SER A 207 -0.72 14.43 13.80
CA SER A 207 -1.31 15.24 12.73
C SER A 207 -1.89 16.55 13.29
N GLN A 208 -1.92 17.64 12.53
CA GLN A 208 -2.53 18.88 13.03
C GLN A 208 -4.06 18.76 13.16
N ALA A 209 -4.68 17.91 12.33
CA ALA A 209 -6.11 17.66 12.33
C ALA A 209 -6.59 17.00 13.62
N PHE A 210 -5.85 16.00 14.12
CA PHE A 210 -6.30 15.16 15.24
C PHE A 210 -5.34 15.09 16.42
N ALA A 211 -4.02 15.20 16.19
CA ALA A 211 -2.98 14.98 17.21
C ALA A 211 -1.81 15.97 17.06
N PRO A 212 -2.01 17.28 17.31
CA PRO A 212 -1.00 18.32 17.04
C PRO A 212 0.18 18.29 18.01
N ARG A 213 0.08 17.58 19.13
CA ARG A 213 1.14 17.50 20.14
C ARG A 213 1.78 16.11 20.08
N LEU A 214 3.08 16.08 19.83
CA LEU A 214 3.90 14.89 19.91
C LEU A 214 4.04 14.48 21.39
N GLU A 215 3.16 13.58 21.83
CA GLU A 215 3.13 13.08 23.20
C GLU A 215 3.48 11.59 23.22
N PRO A 216 4.16 11.09 24.28
CA PRO A 216 4.29 9.66 24.49
C PRO A 216 2.93 8.97 24.55
N ILE A 217 2.86 7.72 24.09
CA ILE A 217 1.63 6.92 23.98
C ILE A 217 0.90 6.78 25.33
N ALA A 218 1.64 6.76 26.44
CA ALA A 218 1.06 6.74 27.79
C ALA A 218 0.13 7.94 28.09
N ASN A 219 0.37 9.07 27.42
CA ASN A 219 -0.43 10.29 27.54
C ASN A 219 -1.49 10.42 26.43
N LEU A 220 -1.40 9.60 25.38
CA LEU A 220 -2.28 9.63 24.22
C LEU A 220 -3.43 8.62 24.39
N ARG A 221 -4.47 9.03 25.13
CA ARG A 221 -5.66 8.19 25.33
C ARG A 221 -6.81 8.47 24.38
N TYR A 222 -6.93 9.71 23.89
CA TYR A 222 -8.09 10.16 23.13
C TYR A 222 -7.67 11.03 21.95
N LEU A 223 -8.34 10.84 20.82
CA LEU A 223 -8.29 11.69 19.64
C LEU A 223 -9.71 12.19 19.30
N PRO A 224 -9.87 13.47 18.92
CA PRO A 224 -8.80 14.47 18.77
C PRO A 224 -8.20 14.97 20.11
N GLN A 225 -6.91 15.28 20.10
CA GLN A 225 -6.20 15.92 21.21
C GLN A 225 -6.67 17.37 21.41
N SER A 226 -6.46 17.90 22.62
CA SER A 226 -6.65 19.33 22.86
C SER A 226 -5.73 20.17 21.96
N GLY A 227 -6.29 21.19 21.31
CA GLY A 227 -5.59 22.05 20.35
C GLY A 227 -5.58 21.54 18.91
N ALA A 228 -6.17 20.36 18.64
CA ALA A 228 -6.35 19.86 17.28
C ALA A 228 -7.35 20.73 16.49
N MET A 229 -7.23 20.74 15.15
CA MET A 229 -8.17 21.48 14.31
C MET A 229 -9.57 20.87 14.34
N CYS A 230 -9.66 19.54 14.36
CA CYS A 230 -10.91 18.82 14.51
C CYS A 230 -11.24 18.67 16.00
N LYS A 231 -12.52 18.89 16.35
CA LYS A 231 -13.02 18.65 17.71
C LYS A 231 -13.47 17.21 17.92
N GLU A 232 -13.92 16.58 16.84
CA GLU A 232 -14.50 15.25 16.76
C GLU A 232 -14.02 14.57 15.46
N ILE A 233 -14.17 13.26 15.37
CA ILE A 233 -13.96 12.44 14.18
C ILE A 233 -15.33 12.11 13.58
N GLU A 234 -15.47 12.28 12.28
CA GLU A 234 -16.70 11.96 11.55
C GLU A 234 -16.33 11.23 10.26
N PHE A 235 -17.19 10.28 9.87
CA PHE A 235 -17.09 9.56 8.61
C PHE A 235 -18.32 9.88 7.76
N ASP A 236 -18.12 10.17 6.48
CA ASP A 236 -19.15 10.70 5.57
C ASP A 236 -19.67 9.66 4.56
N ALA A 237 -19.03 8.50 4.45
CA ALA A 237 -19.39 7.46 3.50
C ALA A 237 -19.38 6.06 4.13
N GLU A 238 -20.30 5.20 3.68
CA GLU A 238 -20.28 3.78 4.04
C GLU A 238 -19.11 3.04 3.39
N GLY A 239 -18.57 2.04 4.08
CA GLY A 239 -17.37 1.36 3.62
C GLY A 239 -16.59 0.68 4.74
N THR A 240 -15.27 0.65 4.60
CA THR A 240 -14.36 0.06 5.59
C THR A 240 -13.25 1.03 5.94
N GLU A 241 -12.94 1.12 7.23
CA GLU A 241 -11.82 1.90 7.76
C GLU A 241 -10.84 0.98 8.47
N GLU A 242 -9.64 0.85 7.91
CA GLU A 242 -8.55 0.11 8.52
C GLU A 242 -7.58 1.06 9.23
N TYR A 243 -7.09 0.67 10.39
CA TYR A 243 -6.09 1.40 11.18
C TYR A 243 -4.88 0.52 11.47
N ILE A 244 -3.69 1.08 11.26
CA ILE A 244 -2.43 0.53 11.73
C ILE A 244 -1.81 1.50 12.72
N GLY A 245 -1.66 1.06 13.96
CA GLY A 245 -0.88 1.75 14.98
C GLY A 245 0.54 1.18 15.00
N VAL A 246 1.56 2.03 14.86
CA VAL A 246 2.96 1.65 15.02
C VAL A 246 3.54 2.41 16.20
N VAL A 247 3.91 1.70 17.26
CA VAL A 247 4.58 2.27 18.42
C VAL A 247 6.08 2.21 18.19
N VAL A 248 6.72 3.38 18.17
CA VAL A 248 8.15 3.57 17.95
C VAL A 248 8.78 4.25 19.16
N ASN A 249 10.06 3.99 19.43
CA ASN A 249 10.75 4.67 20.53
C ASN A 249 10.98 6.15 20.21
N GLN A 250 11.17 6.48 18.94
CA GLN A 250 11.37 7.85 18.45
C GLN A 250 10.71 8.00 17.08
N ILE A 251 10.08 9.15 16.85
CA ILE A 251 9.54 9.51 15.53
C ILE A 251 10.69 9.81 14.59
N PRO A 252 10.73 9.24 13.36
CA PRO A 252 11.79 9.52 12.40
C PRO A 252 11.85 11.01 12.00
N GLU A 253 12.88 11.73 12.47
CA GLU A 253 13.04 13.18 12.28
C GLU A 253 13.19 13.61 10.81
N GLN A 254 13.76 12.73 9.98
CA GLN A 254 13.98 12.86 8.55
C GLN A 254 12.69 12.81 7.72
N LEU A 255 11.57 12.44 8.33
CA LEU A 255 10.26 12.37 7.67
C LEU A 255 9.42 13.57 8.09
N ASP A 256 9.64 14.72 7.44
CA ASP A 256 8.97 15.98 7.81
C ASP A 256 7.44 15.92 7.76
N TRP A 257 6.86 15.03 6.96
CA TRP A 257 5.42 14.82 6.89
C TRP A 257 4.83 14.13 8.14
N LEU A 258 5.66 13.62 9.04
CA LEU A 258 5.26 13.14 10.38
C LEU A 258 5.21 14.28 11.42
N LYS A 259 5.59 15.51 11.05
CA LYS A 259 5.47 16.66 11.95
C LYS A 259 4.11 17.33 11.71
N PRO A 260 3.29 17.55 12.75
CA PRO A 260 2.04 18.29 12.60
C PRO A 260 2.25 19.63 11.89
N SER A 261 1.41 19.92 10.90
CA SER A 261 1.50 21.11 10.07
C SER A 261 0.11 21.57 9.65
N GLU A 262 -0.17 22.87 9.78
CA GLU A 262 -1.43 23.47 9.30
C GLU A 262 -1.56 23.42 7.78
N ARG A 263 -0.44 23.33 7.04
CA ARG A 263 -0.48 23.23 5.57
C ARG A 263 -1.01 21.90 5.07
N GLU A 264 -0.82 20.85 5.86
CA GLU A 264 -1.31 19.51 5.57
C GLU A 264 -1.87 18.89 6.86
N PRO A 265 -3.11 19.27 7.25
CA PRO A 265 -3.61 18.96 8.59
C PRO A 265 -3.67 17.47 8.91
N ALA A 266 -4.07 16.65 7.93
CA ALA A 266 -4.01 15.20 7.96
C ALA A 266 -3.13 14.73 6.80
N PRO A 267 -1.83 14.47 7.02
CA PRO A 267 -0.92 14.11 5.95
C PRO A 267 -1.32 12.84 5.19
N ILE A 268 -1.25 12.87 3.86
CA ILE A 268 -1.54 11.68 3.05
C ILE A 268 -0.30 10.79 3.00
N TRP A 269 -0.39 9.52 3.39
CA TRP A 269 0.71 8.57 3.20
C TRP A 269 0.65 7.95 1.79
N ASN A 270 1.21 8.64 0.80
CA ASN A 270 1.36 8.08 -0.55
C ASN A 270 2.46 7.00 -0.62
N GLU A 271 2.62 6.38 -1.79
CA GLU A 271 3.56 5.29 -2.05
C GLU A 271 5.02 5.64 -1.71
N ALA A 272 5.40 6.91 -1.91
CA ALA A 272 6.74 7.39 -1.59
C ALA A 272 6.94 7.58 -0.08
N ARG A 273 5.94 8.15 0.60
CA ARG A 273 5.96 8.42 2.05
C ARG A 273 5.95 7.13 2.87
N ILE A 274 5.06 6.19 2.55
CA ILE A 274 4.98 4.92 3.27
C ILE A 274 6.23 4.06 3.07
N TYR A 275 6.84 4.10 1.87
CA TYR A 275 8.10 3.41 1.62
C TYR A 275 9.26 3.99 2.45
N LYS A 276 9.36 5.32 2.53
CA LYS A 276 10.37 5.97 3.39
C LYS A 276 10.13 5.64 4.87
N LEU A 277 8.88 5.65 5.33
CA LEU A 277 8.55 5.24 6.69
C LEU A 277 8.98 3.80 6.96
N TRP A 278 8.64 2.87 6.07
CA TRP A 278 9.07 1.47 6.16
C TRP A 278 10.60 1.33 6.27
N GLN A 279 11.36 2.07 5.46
CA GLN A 279 12.82 2.07 5.54
C GLN A 279 13.36 2.53 6.89
N GLU A 280 12.66 3.43 7.58
CA GLU A 280 13.05 3.88 8.92
C GLU A 280 12.61 2.90 10.02
N LEU A 281 11.42 2.31 9.89
CA LEU A 281 10.95 1.28 10.82
C LEU A 281 11.89 0.07 10.84
N GLU A 282 12.33 -0.39 9.66
CA GLU A 282 13.24 -1.55 9.57
C GLU A 282 14.66 -1.29 10.09
N LYS A 283 15.02 -0.04 10.38
CA LYS A 283 16.25 0.29 11.11
C LYS A 283 16.08 0.21 12.63
N GLN A 284 14.83 0.22 13.11
CA GLN A 284 14.51 0.09 14.52
C GLN A 284 14.29 -1.39 14.84
N SER A 285 14.94 -1.91 15.89
CA SER A 285 14.82 -3.32 16.27
C SER A 285 13.48 -3.67 16.92
N ASP A 286 12.83 -2.72 17.59
CA ASP A 286 11.78 -3.02 18.58
C ASP A 286 10.54 -2.14 18.46
N TYR A 287 10.05 -1.91 17.23
CA TYR A 287 8.75 -1.27 17.04
C TYR A 287 7.62 -2.30 17.17
N GLN A 288 6.47 -1.87 17.66
CA GLN A 288 5.28 -2.72 17.78
C GLN A 288 4.18 -2.27 16.84
N VAL A 289 3.42 -3.24 16.32
CA VAL A 289 2.34 -2.97 15.37
C VAL A 289 1.01 -3.46 15.93
N PHE A 290 -0.01 -2.65 15.72
CA PHE A 290 -1.40 -2.88 16.08
C PHE A 290 -2.24 -2.69 14.83
N TYR A 291 -3.30 -3.48 14.68
CA TYR A 291 -4.19 -3.41 13.53
C TYR A 291 -5.63 -3.58 13.99
N GLN A 292 -6.54 -2.78 13.43
CA GLN A 292 -7.97 -2.95 13.62
C GLN A 292 -8.72 -2.42 12.40
N SER A 293 -9.89 -2.98 12.11
CA SER A 293 -10.75 -2.55 11.02
C SER A 293 -12.19 -2.39 11.48
N PHE A 294 -12.85 -1.39 10.91
CA PHE A 294 -14.23 -1.03 11.18
C PHE A 294 -15.04 -1.01 9.89
N GLU A 295 -16.31 -1.35 9.99
CA GLU A 295 -17.30 -1.21 8.94
C GLU A 295 -18.08 0.08 9.18
N LEU A 296 -18.14 0.96 8.19
CA LEU A 296 -18.93 2.17 8.25
C LEU A 296 -20.31 1.89 7.65
N VAL A 297 -21.35 2.11 8.44
CA VAL A 297 -22.74 1.82 8.09
C VAL A 297 -23.61 3.06 8.14
N ALA A 298 -24.64 3.12 7.30
CA ALA A 298 -25.70 4.09 7.46
C ALA A 298 -26.34 3.97 8.85
N ALA A 299 -26.74 5.11 9.42
CA ALA A 299 -27.45 5.17 10.69
C ALA A 299 -28.88 4.60 10.63
#